data_AF-A0A7W2HJB1-F1
#
_entry.id   AF-A0A7W2HJB1-F1
#
_cell.length_a   1.000
_cell.length_b   1.000
_cell.length_c   1.000
_cell.angle_alpha   90.00
_cell.angle_beta   90.00
_cell.angle_gamma   90.00
#
_symmetry.space_group_name_H-M   'P 1'
#
loop_
_entity.id
_entity.type
_entity.pdbx_description
1 polymer ?
#
loop_
_entity_poly.entity_id
_entity_poly.type
_entity_poly.pdbx_seq_one_letter_code
_entity_poly.pdbx_strand_id
1 'polypeptide(L)' 'MPELTDAQLDQLIKDIGLKRPRGGSQRKPIAHGTYNGYRQHVYRKEQACAECMEANRLYLRERYAKRRQGGGSQ' A
#
# COMPACT_ATOMS: atom_id res chain seq x y z
N MET A 1 19.28 -30.26 -4.61
CA MET A 1 20.10 -29.05 -4.83
C MET A 1 20.70 -28.67 -3.48
N PRO A 2 21.97 -28.26 -3.38
CA PRO A 2 22.56 -27.90 -2.09
C PRO A 2 21.82 -26.67 -1.55
N GLU A 3 21.11 -26.86 -0.44
CA GLU A 3 20.38 -25.79 0.24
C GLU A 3 21.44 -24.99 1.00
N LEU A 4 21.80 -23.82 0.47
CA LEU A 4 22.69 -22.89 1.18
C LEU A 4 22.01 -22.51 2.50
N THR A 5 22.73 -22.67 3.60
CA THR A 5 22.27 -22.18 4.90
C THR A 5 22.19 -20.65 4.90
N ASP A 6 21.34 -20.08 5.75
CA ASP A 6 21.21 -18.61 5.88
C ASP A 6 22.56 -17.91 6.11
N ALA A 7 23.46 -18.57 6.86
CA ALA A 7 24.81 -18.06 7.13
C ALA A 7 25.70 -18.04 5.87
N GLN A 8 25.60 -19.05 5.02
CA GLN A 8 26.34 -19.09 3.75
C GLN A 8 25.81 -18.06 2.76
N LEU A 9 24.49 -17.83 2.75
CA LEU A 9 23.87 -16.79 1.94
C LEU A 9 24.33 -15.39 2.37
N ASP A 10 24.40 -15.13 3.68
CA ASP A 10 24.86 -13.84 4.22
C ASP A 10 26.33 -13.56 3.88
N GLN A 11 27.19 -14.58 3.94
CA GLN A 11 28.60 -14.46 3.54
C GLN A 11 28.72 -14.12 2.05
N LEU A 12 27.94 -14.78 1.20
CA LEU A 12 27.92 -14.53 -0.25
C LEU A 12 27.45 -13.11 -0.59
N ILE A 13 26.39 -12.62 0.06
CA ILE A 13 25.89 -11.25 -0.11
C ILE A 13 26.98 -10.22 0.24
N LYS A 14 27.72 -10.46 1.33
CA LYS A 14 28.83 -9.61 1.77
C LYS A 14 29.97 -9.59 0.77
N ASP A 15 30.35 -10.74 0.22
CA ASP A 15 31.48 -10.87 -0.70
C ASP A 15 31.21 -10.21 -2.06
N ILE A 16 29.95 -10.23 -2.53
CA ILE A 16 29.53 -9.52 -3.76
C ILE A 16 29.30 -8.01 -3.51
N GLY A 17 29.37 -7.55 -2.25
CA GLY A 17 29.10 -6.16 -1.89
C GLY A 17 27.64 -5.74 -2.05
N LEU A 18 26.71 -6.70 -2.13
CA LEU A 18 25.29 -6.43 -2.20
C LEU A 18 24.76 -6.09 -0.80
N LYS A 19 23.85 -5.12 -0.72
CA LYS A 19 23.06 -4.95 0.51
C LYS A 19 21.99 -6.04 0.55
N ARG A 20 21.80 -6.65 1.72
CA ARG A 20 20.62 -7.51 1.95
C ARG A 20 19.39 -6.74 1.48
N PRO A 21 18.52 -7.35 0.66
CA PRO A 21 17.26 -6.73 0.32
C PRO A 21 16.58 -6.41 1.64
N ARG A 22 16.21 -5.14 1.86
CA ARG A 22 15.37 -4.80 3.00
C ARG A 22 14.12 -5.65 2.83
N GLY A 23 13.96 -6.65 3.72
CA GLY A 23 13.00 -7.72 3.57
C GLY A 23 11.69 -7.17 3.04
N GLY A 24 11.17 -7.78 1.97
CA GLY A 24 9.95 -7.33 1.34
C GLY A 24 8.91 -7.15 2.42
N SER A 25 8.49 -5.90 2.66
CA SER A 25 7.52 -5.63 3.72
C SER A 25 6.33 -6.53 3.41
N GLN A 26 6.04 -7.50 4.28
CA GLN A 26 4.82 -8.28 4.19
C GLN A 26 3.69 -7.26 4.22
N ARG A 27 3.20 -6.92 3.02
CA ARG A 27 2.29 -5.79 2.88
C ARG A 27 1.03 -6.20 3.60
N LYS A 28 0.61 -5.37 4.55
CA LYS A 28 -0.59 -5.64 5.36
C LYS A 28 -1.76 -6.03 4.45
N PRO A 29 -2.63 -6.96 4.86
CA PRO A 29 -3.86 -7.26 4.12
C PRO A 29 -4.65 -5.99 3.80
N ILE A 30 -5.37 -5.99 2.67
CA ILE A 30 -6.18 -4.84 2.28
C ILE A 30 -7.40 -4.75 3.19
N ALA A 31 -7.63 -3.59 3.79
CA ALA A 31 -8.82 -3.34 4.60
C ALA A 31 -9.98 -2.87 3.71
N HIS A 32 -10.79 -3.81 3.22
CA HIS A 32 -11.92 -3.52 2.32
C HIS A 32 -13.02 -2.66 2.97
N GLY A 33 -13.85 -2.01 2.15
CA GLY A 33 -14.92 -1.13 2.62
C GLY A 33 -14.46 0.20 3.22
N THR A 34 -13.17 0.55 3.07
CA THR A 34 -12.62 1.81 3.58
C THR A 34 -11.90 2.61 2.50
N TYR A 35 -11.78 3.93 2.69
CA TYR A 35 -10.97 4.78 1.81
C TYR A 35 -9.50 4.33 1.77
N ASN A 36 -8.98 3.87 2.91
CA ASN A 36 -7.63 3.32 2.99
C ASN A 36 -7.48 2.03 2.17
N GLY A 37 -8.50 1.16 2.17
CA GLY A 37 -8.56 -0.01 1.31
C GLY A 37 -8.50 0.34 -0.17
N TYR A 38 -9.29 1.33 -0.60
CA TYR A 38 -9.21 1.86 -1.98
C TYR A 38 -7.81 2.38 -2.33
N ARG A 39 -7.18 3.14 -1.42
CA ARG A 39 -5.81 3.63 -1.62
C ARG A 39 -4.79 2.49 -1.73
N GLN A 40 -4.97 1.41 -0.98
CA GLN A 40 -4.11 0.22 -1.07
C GLN A 40 -4.26 -0.50 -2.42
N HIS A 41 -5.49 -0.66 -2.94
CA HIS A 41 -5.74 -1.17 -4.29
C HIS A 41 -5.02 -0.35 -5.35
N VAL A 42 -5.18 0.98 -5.31
CA VAL A 42 -4.53 1.90 -6.26
C VAL A 42 -3.00 1.83 -6.18
N TYR A 43 -2.44 1.77 -4.97
CA TYR A 43 -0.99 1.64 -4.77
C TYR A 43 -0.44 0.32 -5.34
N ARG A 44 -1.21 -0.76 -5.22
CA ARG A 44 -0.87 -2.08 -5.77
C ARG A 44 -1.18 -2.20 -7.27
N LYS A 45 -1.81 -1.19 -7.87
CA LYS A 45 -2.31 -1.20 -9.25
C LYS A 45 -3.33 -2.33 -9.50
N GLU A 46 -4.07 -2.71 -8.46
CA GLU A 46 -5.13 -3.71 -8.51
C GLU A 46 -6.50 -3.02 -8.71
N GLN A 47 -7.45 -3.75 -9.31
CA GLN A 47 -8.82 -3.26 -9.44
C GLN A 47 -9.49 -3.23 -8.05
N ALA A 48 -9.92 -2.06 -7.62
CA ALA A 48 -10.62 -1.92 -6.35
C ALA A 48 -11.99 -2.62 -6.40
N CYS A 49 -12.33 -3.35 -5.32
CA CYS A 49 -13.67 -3.94 -5.17
C CYS A 49 -14.75 -2.85 -5.03
N ALA A 50 -16.01 -3.25 -5.21
CA ALA A 50 -17.17 -2.37 -5.12
C ALA A 50 -17.22 -1.58 -3.81
N GLU A 51 -16.99 -2.25 -2.68
CA GLU A 51 -17.02 -1.64 -1.34
C GLU A 51 -15.96 -0.55 -1.18
N CYS A 52 -14.74 -0.79 -1.69
CA CYS A 52 -13.67 0.21 -1.68
C CYS A 52 -13.99 1.41 -2.57
N MET A 53 -14.60 1.18 -3.74
CA MET A 53 -15.04 2.26 -4.61
C MET A 53 -16.11 3.13 -3.96
N GLU A 54 -17.08 2.51 -3.28
CA GLU A 54 -18.12 3.22 -2.54
C GLU A 54 -17.54 4.05 -1.40
N ALA A 55 -16.64 3.47 -0.60
CA ALA A 55 -15.97 4.18 0.48
C ALA A 55 -15.20 5.41 -0.04
N ASN A 56 -14.56 5.30 -1.20
CA ASN A 56 -13.92 6.45 -1.85
C ASN A 56 -14.93 7.53 -2.28
N ARG A 57 -16.10 7.14 -2.82
CA ARG A 57 -17.16 8.09 -3.18
C ARG A 57 -17.71 8.82 -1.96
N LEU A 58 -17.95 8.11 -0.85
CA LEU A 58 -18.41 8.70 0.42
C LEU A 58 -17.40 9.70 0.96
N TYR A 59 -16.12 9.30 1.05
CA TYR A 59 -15.05 10.18 1.50
C TYR A 59 -14.93 11.45 0.65
N LEU A 60 -15.01 11.32 -0.68
CA LEU A 60 -14.98 12.47 -1.57
C LEU A 60 -16.20 13.37 -1.36
N ARG A 61 -17.41 12.83 -1.27
CA ARG A 61 -18.64 13.60 -1.00
C ARG A 61 -18.51 14.42 0.28
N GLU A 62 -18.04 13.82 1.37
CA GLU A 62 -17.80 14.52 2.63
C GLU A 62 -16.75 15.61 2.49
N ARG A 63 -15.64 15.33 1.80
CA ARG A 63 -14.57 16.30 1.56
C ARG A 63 -15.07 17.50 0.75
N TYR A 64 -15.86 17.28 -0.30
CA TYR A 64 -16.45 18.37 -1.09
C TYR A 64 -17.51 19.15 -0.30
N ALA A 65 -18.33 18.48 0.51
CA ALA A 65 -19.29 19.13 1.39
C ALA A 65 -18.58 20.08 2.38
N LYS A 66 -17.49 19.62 3.00
CA LYS A 66 -16.65 20.46 3.88
C LYS A 66 -16.05 21.66 3.15
N ARG A 67 -15.55 21.47 1.92
CA ARG A 67 -15.02 22.58 1.10
C ARG A 67 -16.10 23.61 0.75
N ARG A 68 -17.31 23.16 0.44
CA ARG A 68 -18.46 24.04 0.17
C ARG A 68 -18.87 24.85 1.40
N GLN A 69 -18.78 24.26 2.60
CA GLN A 69 -19.10 24.93 3.86
C GLN A 69 -17.99 25.89 4.32
N GLY A 70 -16.73 25.65 3.94
CA GLY A 70 -15.57 26.41 4.43
C GLY A 70 -14.96 27.45 3.49
N GLY A 71 -15.52 27.71 2.30
CA GLY A 71 -14.87 28.62 1.34
C GLY A 71 -15.58 28.79 0.02
N GLY A 72 -16.78 29.38 0.06
CA GLY A 72 -17.23 30.29 -0.99
C GLY A 72 -16.81 31.71 -0.62
N SER A 73 -15.51 32.01 -0.69
CA SER A 73 -15.05 33.40 -0.75
C SER A 73 -15.16 33.83 -2.20
N GLN A 74 -16.29 34.46 -2.53
CA GLN A 74 -16.50 35.24 -3.74
C GLN A 74 -16.13 36.70 -3.46
#